data_AF-A0A370G2N1-F1
#
_entry.id   AF-A0A370G2N1-F1
#
_cell.length_a   1.000
_cell.length_b   1.000
_cell.length_c   1.000
_cell.angle_alpha   90.00
_cell.angle_beta   90.00
_cell.angle_gamma   90.00
#
_symmetry.space_group_name_H-M   'P 1'
#
loop_
_entity.id
_entity.type
_entity.pdbx_description
1 polymer ?
#
loop_
_entity_poly.entity_id
_entity_poly.type
_entity_poly.pdbx_seq_one_letter_code
_entity_poly.pdbx_strand_id
1 'polypeptide(L)'
;MMSKQSKQALEKLKEQRDKLNARIQQKEARLKSSERKIDTRKKILIGSYFLDNAIKENKLDEIKSLMDKYLKRNSDRSLFDLELLPDN
;
A
#
# COMPACT_ATOMS: atom_id res chain seq x y z
N MET A 1 -40.20 34.45 -7.50
CA MET A 1 -38.76 34.71 -7.23
C MET A 1 -38.33 33.89 -6.01
N MET A 2 -37.22 33.16 -6.09
CA MET A 2 -36.64 32.48 -4.91
C MET A 2 -36.24 33.52 -3.85
N SER A 3 -36.72 33.38 -2.62
CA SER A 3 -36.43 34.33 -1.54
C SER A 3 -34.95 34.28 -1.14
N LYS A 4 -34.39 35.40 -0.69
CA LYS A 4 -32.99 35.49 -0.22
C LYS A 4 -32.68 34.44 0.87
N GLN A 5 -33.69 34.08 1.67
CA GLN A 5 -33.61 33.03 2.69
C GLN A 5 -33.43 31.63 2.09
N SER A 6 -34.09 31.28 0.98
CA SER A 6 -33.93 29.96 0.35
C SER A 6 -32.53 29.78 -0.25
N LYS A 7 -31.94 30.83 -0.81
CA LYS A 7 -30.54 30.82 -1.28
C LYS A 7 -29.54 30.62 -0.15
N GLN A 8 -29.72 31.30 0.99
CA GLN A 8 -28.85 31.13 2.15
C GLN A 8 -28.95 29.74 2.78
N ALA A 9 -30.16 29.14 2.82
CA ALA A 9 -30.34 27.77 3.28
C ALA A 9 -29.62 26.77 2.37
N LEU A 10 -29.70 26.97 1.04
CA LEU A 10 -29.00 26.13 0.07
C LEU A 10 -27.48 26.18 0.23
N GLU A 11 -26.90 27.36 0.40
CA GLU A 11 -25.45 27.49 0.60
C GLU A 11 -24.99 26.82 1.91
N LYS A 12 -25.75 26.96 3.00
CA LYS A 12 -25.46 26.23 4.25
C LYS A 12 -25.47 24.71 4.05
N LEU A 13 -26.41 24.17 3.27
CA LEU A 13 -26.45 22.75 2.96
C LEU A 13 -25.25 22.29 2.12
N LYS A 14 -24.82 23.10 1.15
CA LYS A 14 -23.60 22.82 0.37
C LYS A 14 -22.36 22.81 1.25
N GLU A 15 -22.19 23.81 2.11
CA GLU A 15 -21.08 23.85 3.06
C GLU A 15 -21.06 22.64 4.00
N GLN A 16 -22.23 22.23 4.50
CA GLN A 16 -22.35 21.03 5.34
C GLN A 16 -21.97 19.77 4.58
N ARG A 17 -22.44 19.61 3.34
CA ARG A 17 -22.06 18.50 2.46
C ARG A 17 -20.55 18.47 2.23
N ASP A 18 -19.95 19.61 1.92
CA ASP A 18 -18.51 19.67 1.62
C ASP A 18 -17.67 19.34 2.86
N LYS A 19 -18.08 19.82 4.05
CA LYS A 19 -17.49 19.43 5.34
C LYS A 19 -17.63 17.92 5.61
N LEU A 20 -18.79 17.34 5.32
CA LEU A 20 -19.01 15.89 5.48
C LEU A 20 -18.15 15.09 4.50
N ASN A 21 -18.07 15.49 3.24
CA ASN A 21 -17.24 14.85 2.22
C ASN A 21 -15.76 14.85 2.63
N ALA A 22 -15.24 15.99 3.10
CA ALA A 22 -13.87 16.07 3.59
C ALA A 22 -13.60 15.11 4.77
N ARG A 23 -14.57 14.97 5.70
CA ARG A 23 -14.49 14.02 6.81
C ARG A 23 -14.52 12.57 6.34
N ILE A 24 -15.35 12.24 5.36
CA ILE A 24 -15.42 10.91 4.75
C ILE A 24 -14.08 10.56 4.12
N GLN A 25 -13.55 11.42 3.25
CA GLN A 25 -12.25 11.22 2.60
C GLN A 25 -11.12 11.02 3.62
N GLN A 26 -11.12 11.81 4.71
CA GLN A 26 -10.14 11.65 5.78
C GLN A 26 -10.26 10.28 6.48
N LYS A 27 -11.48 9.81 6.76
CA LYS A 27 -11.70 8.49 7.37
C LYS A 27 -11.30 7.35 6.43
N GLU A 28 -11.67 7.42 5.16
CA GLU A 28 -11.29 6.44 4.14
C GLU A 28 -9.77 6.35 3.99
N ALA A 29 -9.08 7.49 3.93
CA ALA A 29 -7.62 7.53 3.86
C ALA A 29 -6.96 6.88 5.09
N ARG A 30 -7.53 7.09 6.29
CA ARG A 30 -7.07 6.45 7.53
C ARG A 30 -7.29 4.94 7.52
N LEU A 31 -8.46 4.47 7.08
CA LEU A 31 -8.77 3.05 6.95
C LEU A 31 -7.80 2.36 5.99
N LYS A 32 -7.64 2.91 4.78
CA LYS A 32 -6.71 2.39 3.77
C LYS A 32 -5.25 2.41 4.24
N SER A 33 -4.87 3.38 5.08
CA SER A 33 -3.53 3.42 5.68
C SER A 33 -3.36 2.32 6.73
N SER A 34 -4.37 2.09 7.58
CA SER A 34 -4.37 1.01 8.57
C SER A 34 -4.29 -0.36 7.91
N GLU A 35 -5.10 -0.60 6.88
CA GLU A 35 -5.09 -1.85 6.11
C GLU A 35 -3.72 -2.11 5.47
N ARG A 36 -3.11 -1.09 4.85
CA ARG A 36 -1.76 -1.20 4.29
C ARG A 36 -0.71 -1.52 5.34
N LYS A 37 -0.81 -0.96 6.55
CA LYS A 37 0.11 -1.28 7.67
C LYS A 37 -0.02 -2.74 8.09
N ILE A 38 -1.26 -3.23 8.22
CA ILE A 38 -1.53 -4.62 8.58
C ILE A 38 -1.01 -5.58 7.50
N ASP A 39 -1.31 -5.30 6.22
CA ASP A 39 -0.83 -6.10 5.09
C ASP A 39 0.70 -6.12 5.01
N THR A 40 1.34 -4.96 5.15
CA THR A 40 2.82 -4.86 5.21
C THR A 40 3.37 -5.69 6.36
N ARG A 41 2.77 -5.60 7.56
CA ARG A 41 3.21 -6.37 8.73
C ARG A 41 3.08 -7.88 8.49
N LYS A 42 1.99 -8.34 7.86
CA LYS A 42 1.80 -9.75 7.50
C LYS A 42 2.90 -10.22 6.53
N LYS A 43 3.17 -9.46 5.47
CA LYS A 43 4.21 -9.78 4.48
C LYS A 43 5.61 -9.87 5.12
N ILE A 44 5.93 -8.93 6.00
CA ILE A 44 7.20 -8.95 6.76
C ILE A 44 7.30 -10.22 7.60
N LEU A 45 6.27 -10.54 8.40
CA LEU A 45 6.30 -11.70 9.29
C LEU A 45 6.42 -13.02 8.53
N ILE A 46 5.66 -13.16 7.43
CA ILE A 46 5.75 -14.33 6.56
C ILE A 46 7.16 -14.43 5.96
N GLY A 47 7.69 -13.33 5.42
CA GLY A 47 9.03 -13.29 4.85
C GLY A 47 10.12 -13.64 5.86
N SER A 48 10.07 -13.08 7.07
CA SER A 48 11.00 -13.39 8.15
C SER A 48 10.97 -14.88 8.52
N TYR A 49 9.78 -15.47 8.65
CA TYR A 49 9.65 -16.90 8.95
C TYR A 49 10.28 -17.79 7.86
N PHE A 50 9.99 -17.53 6.59
CA PHE A 50 10.55 -18.32 5.49
C PHE A 50 12.07 -18.15 5.38
N LEU A 51 12.59 -16.94 5.60
CA LEU A 51 14.02 -16.69 5.62
C LEU A 51 14.72 -17.45 6.75
N ASP A 52 14.19 -17.36 7.97
CA ASP A 52 14.72 -18.08 9.13
C ASP A 52 14.70 -19.60 8.89
N ASN A 53 13.63 -20.12 8.28
CA ASN A 53 13.53 -21.55 7.97
C ASN A 53 14.56 -21.99 6.93
N ALA A 54 14.73 -21.22 5.85
CA ALA A 54 15.71 -21.55 4.82
C ALA A 54 17.15 -21.46 5.32
N ILE A 55 17.46 -20.54 6.24
CA ILE A 55 18.77 -20.50 6.89
C ILE A 55 19.00 -21.78 7.71
N LYS A 56 18.01 -22.20 8.51
CA LYS A 56 18.12 -23.42 9.33
C LYS A 56 18.27 -24.69 8.49
N GLU A 57 17.61 -24.75 7.35
CA GLU A 57 17.66 -25.89 6.43
C GLU A 57 18.80 -25.80 5.39
N ASN A 58 19.61 -24.73 5.43
CA ASN A 58 20.65 -24.44 4.44
C ASN A 58 20.14 -24.38 2.97
N LYS A 59 18.94 -23.83 2.77
CA LYS A 59 18.23 -23.69 1.47
C LYS A 59 18.18 -22.25 0.96
N LEU A 60 19.10 -21.40 1.39
CA LEU A 60 19.08 -19.98 1.03
C LEU A 60 19.26 -19.77 -0.49
N ASP A 61 20.06 -20.60 -1.15
CA ASP A 61 20.28 -20.56 -2.60
C ASP A 61 19.02 -20.88 -3.40
N GLU A 62 18.17 -21.79 -2.88
CA GLU A 62 16.86 -22.09 -3.50
C GLU A 62 15.96 -20.84 -3.47
N ILE A 63 15.93 -20.12 -2.34
CA ILE A 63 15.21 -18.85 -2.24
C ILE A 63 15.78 -17.83 -3.23
N LYS A 64 17.11 -17.70 -3.32
CA LYS A 64 17.75 -16.76 -4.25
C LYS A 64 17.37 -17.07 -5.72
N SER A 65 17.35 -18.34 -6.10
CA SER A 65 16.89 -18.80 -7.42
C SER A 65 15.41 -18.49 -7.68
N LEU A 66 14.54 -18.62 -6.67
CA LEU A 66 13.14 -18.25 -6.79
C LEU A 66 12.96 -16.73 -6.92
N MET A 67 13.73 -15.93 -6.17
CA MET A 67 13.70 -14.47 -6.27
C MET A 67 14.20 -13.99 -7.62
N ASP A 68 15.20 -14.65 -8.20
CA ASP A 68 15.70 -14.38 -9.55
C ASP A 68 14.60 -14.48 -10.63
N LYS A 69 13.72 -15.48 -10.50
CA LYS A 69 12.59 -15.67 -11.43
C LYS A 69 11.43 -14.72 -11.16
N TYR A 70 11.27 -14.26 -9.91
CA TYR A 70 10.13 -13.46 -9.49
C TYR A 70 10.35 -11.95 -9.66
N LEU A 71 11.55 -11.45 -9.37
CA LEU A 71 11.87 -10.03 -9.35
C LEU A 71 12.11 -9.50 -10.76
N LYS A 72 11.28 -8.54 -11.18
CA LYS A 72 11.30 -7.94 -12.52
C LYS A 72 12.01 -6.60 -12.58
N ARG A 73 12.20 -5.93 -11.44
CA ARG A 73 12.80 -4.60 -11.38
C ARG A 73 14.25 -4.71 -10.94
N ASN A 74 15.14 -4.06 -11.69
CA ASN A 74 16.57 -4.02 -11.37
C ASN A 74 16.86 -3.45 -9.96
N SER A 75 16.06 -2.48 -9.49
CA SER A 75 16.15 -1.95 -8.13
C SER A 75 15.89 -2.99 -7.03
N ASP A 76 15.01 -3.95 -7.30
CA ASP A 76 14.67 -4.99 -6.33
C ASP A 76 15.68 -6.11 -6.42
N ARG A 77 16.11 -6.48 -7.65
CA ARG A 77 17.13 -7.50 -7.91
C ARG A 77 18.48 -7.16 -7.27
N SER A 78 18.87 -5.88 -7.25
CA SER A 78 20.08 -5.43 -6.58
C SER A 78 20.06 -5.64 -5.05
N LEU A 79 18.89 -5.75 -4.43
CA LEU A 79 18.78 -6.04 -2.98
C LEU A 79 19.15 -7.49 -2.63
N PHE A 80 19.21 -8.38 -3.64
CA PHE A 80 19.49 -9.80 -3.49
C PHE A 80 20.77 -10.23 -4.20
N ASP A 81 21.59 -9.27 -4.66
CA ASP A 81 22.80 -9.51 -5.45
C ASP A 81 22.53 -10.42 -6.66
N LEU A 82 21.46 -10.11 -7.40
CA LEU A 82 21.06 -10.81 -8.62
C LEU A 82 21.51 -10.05 -9.86
N GLU A 83 21.76 -10.77 -10.96
CA GLU A 83 22.10 -10.16 -12.25
C GLU A 83 20.99 -9.21 -12.73
N LEU A 84 21.37 -8.06 -13.28
CA LEU A 84 20.39 -7.09 -13.77
C LEU A 84 19.79 -7.59 -15.09
N LEU A 85 18.48 -7.38 -15.25
CA LEU A 85 17.80 -7.64 -16.51
C LEU A 85 18.15 -6.54 -17.51
N PRO A 86 18.26 -6.88 -18.81
CA PRO A 86 18.47 -5.89 -19.85
C PRO A 86 17.33 -4.87 -19.88
N ASP A 87 17.65 -3.62 -20.19
CA ASP A 87 16.66 -2.59 -20.44
C ASP A 87 15.94 -2.94 -21.75
N ASN A 88 14.61 -3.09 -21.68
CA ASN A 88 13.73 -3.29 -22.84
C ASN A 88 13.20 -1.95 -23.36
#